data_AF-X1SYK5-F1
#
_entry.id   AF-X1SYK5-F1
#
_cell.length_a   1.000
_cell.length_b   1.000
_cell.length_c   1.000
_cell.angle_alpha   90.00
_cell.angle_beta   90.00
_cell.angle_gamma   90.00
#
_symmetry.space_group_name_H-M   'P 1'
#
loop_
_entity.id
_entity.type
_entity.pdbx_description
1 polymer ?
#
loop_
_entity_poly.entity_id
_entity_poly.type
_entity_poly.pdbx_seq_one_letter_code
_entity_poly.pdbx_strand_id
1 'polypeptide(L)' 'RAQYPSTIRPIRINCTGRVTPSLMMRAIGKGADGVIVAG' A
#
# COMPACT_ATOMS: atom_id res chain seq x y z
N ARG A 1 10.91 -12.53 -9.81
CA ARG A 1 10.03 -11.51 -9.21
C ARG A 1 8.85 -12.26 -8.61
N ALA A 2 8.57 -12.15 -7.31
CA ALA A 2 7.43 -12.86 -6.72
C ALA A 2 6.14 -12.48 -7.48
N GLN A 3 5.31 -13.47 -7.78
CA GLN A 3 4.00 -13.24 -8.39
C GLN A 3 3.01 -12.90 -7.29
N TYR A 4 2.24 -11.85 -7.51
CA TYR A 4 1.17 -11.42 -6.63
C TYR A 4 -0.14 -11.46 -7.42
N PRO A 5 -1.28 -11.67 -6.75
CA PRO A 5 -2.58 -11.47 -7.37
C PRO A 5 -2.67 -10.07 -8.00
N SER A 6 -3.35 -9.93 -9.13
CA SER A 6 -3.52 -8.63 -9.81
C SER A 6 -4.30 -7.60 -8.98
N THR A 7 -5.03 -8.06 -7.95
CA THR A 7 -5.76 -7.23 -6.99
C THR A 7 -4.84 -6.44 -6.07
N ILE A 8 -3.62 -6.91 -5.80
CA ILE A 8 -2.68 -6.23 -4.90
C ILE A 8 -1.56 -5.55 -5.70
N ARG A 9 -1.31 -4.28 -5.39
CA ARG A 9 -0.26 -3.47 -6.03
C ARG A 9 0.83 -3.14 -5.00
N PRO A 10 1.89 -3.97 -4.87
CA PRO A 10 2.93 -3.74 -3.88
C PRO A 10 3.75 -2.50 -4.22
N ILE A 11 3.94 -1.62 -3.24
CA ILE A 11 4.77 -0.42 -3.32
C ILE A 11 5.97 -0.62 -2.40
N ARG A 12 7.18 -0.59 -2.96
CA ARG A 12 8.41 -0.74 -2.18
C ARG A 12 8.83 0.61 -1.60
N ILE A 13 9.10 0.61 -0.30
CA ILE A 13 9.66 1.75 0.44
C ILE A 13 10.85 1.25 1.26
N ASN A 14 11.69 2.17 1.73
CA ASN A 14 12.87 1.80 2.51
C ASN A 14 12.52 1.27 3.91
N CYS A 15 11.47 1.81 4.55
CA CYS A 15 11.04 1.44 5.89
C CYS A 15 9.57 1.84 6.08
N THR A 16 8.83 1.11 6.91
CA THR A 16 7.43 1.42 7.28
C THR A 16 7.24 2.77 7.94
N GLY A 17 8.28 3.34 8.56
CA GLY A 17 8.24 4.71 9.10
C GLY A 17 7.94 5.79 8.06
N ARG A 18 8.07 5.49 6.75
CA ARG A 18 7.64 6.39 5.68
C ARG A 18 6.12 6.42 5.48
N VAL A 19 5.38 5.45 6.02
CA VAL A 19 3.92 5.37 5.85
C VAL A 19 3.22 6.26 6.86
N THR A 20 2.49 7.26 6.36
CA THR A 20 1.66 8.17 7.16
C THR A 20 0.17 7.86 6.95
N PRO A 21 -0.73 8.23 7.88
CA PRO A 21 -2.17 8.06 7.70
C PRO A 21 -2.71 8.73 6.43
N SER A 22 -2.11 9.85 6.01
CA SER A 22 -2.47 10.55 4.77
C SER A 22 -2.24 9.71 3.50
N LEU A 23 -1.23 8.84 3.47
CA LEU A 23 -1.04 7.91 2.35
C LEU A 23 -2.17 6.88 2.28
N MET A 24 -2.56 6.32 3.42
CA MET A 24 -3.66 5.35 3.51
C MET A 24 -4.98 5.97 3.06
N MET A 25 -5.31 7.15 3.61
CA MET A 25 -6.53 7.89 3.25
C MET A 25 -6.55 8.28 1.77
N ARG A 26 -5.41 8.67 1.21
CA ARG A 26 -5.29 8.96 -0.23
C ARG A 26 -5.48 7.72 -1.09
N ALA A 27 -5.01 6.55 -0.65
CA ALA A 27 -5.23 5.30 -1.37
C ALA A 27 -6.71 4.91 -1.38
N ILE A 28 -7.36 4.98 -0.21
CA ILE A 28 -8.81 4.75 -0.08
C ILE A 28 -9.60 5.74 -0.94
N GLY A 29 -9.30 7.03 -0.86
CA GLY A 29 -9.95 8.07 -1.66
C GLY A 29 -9.74 7.93 -3.18
N LYS A 30 -8.77 7.12 -3.61
CA LYS A 30 -8.56 6.76 -5.02
C LYS A 30 -9.31 5.48 -5.44
N GLY A 31 -10.14 4.92 -4.56
CA GLY A 31 -10.91 3.71 -4.80
C GLY A 31 -10.20 2.41 -4.40
N ALA A 32 -9.31 2.45 -3.41
CA ALA A 32 -8.78 1.21 -2.85
C ALA A 32 -9.80 0.59 -1.88
N ASP A 33 -10.12 -0.69 -2.08
CA ASP A 33 -10.99 -1.46 -1.16
C ASP A 33 -10.29 -1.80 0.16
N GLY A 34 -8.95 -1.83 0.16
CA GLY A 34 -8.14 -2.11 1.34
C GLY A 34 -6.68 -1.67 1.18
N VAL A 35 -6.02 -1.40 2.30
CA VAL A 35 -4.60 -1.02 2.37
C VAL A 35 -3.91 -1.91 3.41
N ILE A 36 -2.81 -2.54 3.02
CA ILE A 36 -1.98 -3.37 3.90
C ILE A 36 -0.61 -2.72 4.03
N VAL A 37 -0.13 -2.61 5.27
CA VAL A 37 1.23 -2.15 5.57
C VAL A 37 1.96 -3.26 6.30
N ALA A 38 3.10 -3.67 5.74
CA ALA A 38 3.99 -4.66 6.32
C ALA A 38 5.41 -4.08 6.32
N GLY A 39 6.13 -4.27 7.42
CA GLY A 39 7.51 -3.81 7.63
C GLY A 39 8.43 -4.94 8.01
#